data_AF-A0A7S3S111-F1
#
_entry.id   AF-A0A7S3S111-F1
#
_cell.length_a   1.000
_cell.length_b   1.000
_cell.length_c   1.000
_cell.angle_alpha   90.00
_cell.angle_beta   90.00
_cell.angle_gamma   90.00
#
_symmetry.space_group_name_H-M   'P 1'
#
loop_
_entity.id
_entity.type
_entity.pdbx_description
1 polymer ?
#
loop_
_entity_poly.entity_id
_entity_poly.type
_entity_poly.pdbx_seq_one_letter_code
_entity_poly.pdbx_strand_id
1 'polypeptide(L)'
;QQAALVEEVSELSGMLKELEDTLLYELANSTGNILDNTELIETLEKTKMKATEISEKLEEAKTTSAEISVTCQAYRPVAKRGSILFFVMASLSILNNMYELSLALYMVVFLQALRRADPDGILENRLENIINTLTLSCYSYSCRGIFETHKLMFSFQMALQIMRGEGELDITHLDFFLKGNLSLEKAKDAPPGDGFISEQGWHDMQRLITLGDEFSNLTSDIRSAVGEWRAWYDLEAPESHPMPQGYDEKLSPLAKMMVLRCFRV
;
A
#
# COMPACT_ATOMS: atom_id res chain seq x y z
N GLN A 1 -11.62 -7.51 22.40
CA GLN A 1 -12.06 -6.18 22.89
C GLN A 1 -13.10 -5.58 21.95
N GLN A 2 -12.78 -5.19 20.71
CA GLN A 2 -13.78 -4.59 19.80
C GLN A 2 -15.03 -5.47 19.53
N ALA A 3 -14.85 -6.77 19.29
CA ALA A 3 -15.99 -7.68 19.05
C ALA A 3 -16.91 -7.79 20.28
N ALA A 4 -16.33 -7.90 21.48
CA ALA A 4 -17.08 -7.95 22.74
C ALA A 4 -17.82 -6.62 23.01
N LEU A 5 -17.18 -5.48 22.71
CA LEU A 5 -17.80 -4.16 22.84
C LEU A 5 -19.01 -4.01 21.90
N VAL A 6 -18.93 -4.53 20.67
CA VAL A 6 -20.05 -4.48 19.71
C VAL A 6 -21.22 -5.33 20.17
N GLU A 7 -20.95 -6.51 20.73
CA GLU A 7 -21.97 -7.39 21.32
C GLU A 7 -22.65 -6.72 22.53
N GLU A 8 -21.85 -6.19 23.45
CA GLU A 8 -22.32 -5.46 24.63
C GLU A 8 -23.16 -4.22 24.28
N VAL A 9 -22.73 -3.42 23.30
CA VAL A 9 -23.50 -2.26 22.82
C VAL A 9 -24.84 -2.70 22.22
N SER A 10 -24.86 -3.82 21.50
CA SER A 10 -26.10 -4.37 20.93
C SER A 10 -27.07 -4.82 22.02
N GLU A 11 -26.57 -5.52 23.05
CA GLU A 11 -27.38 -5.97 24.19
C GLU A 11 -27.92 -4.79 25.01
N LEU A 12 -27.07 -3.81 25.35
CA LEU A 12 -27.45 -2.61 26.10
C LEU A 12 -28.49 -1.77 25.33
N SER A 13 -28.31 -1.63 24.01
CA SER A 13 -29.28 -0.91 23.17
C SER A 13 -30.63 -1.64 23.09
N GLY A 14 -30.62 -2.98 23.08
CA GLY A 14 -31.82 -3.80 23.15
C GLY A 14 -32.56 -3.64 24.47
N MET A 15 -31.86 -3.75 25.59
CA MET A 15 -32.43 -3.57 26.93
C MET A 15 -32.99 -2.17 27.15
N LEU A 16 -32.33 -1.12 26.65
CA LEU A 16 -32.85 0.25 26.73
C LEU A 16 -34.19 0.38 26.04
N LYS A 17 -34.31 -0.20 24.83
CA LYS A 17 -35.56 -0.19 24.07
C LYS A 17 -36.67 -0.97 24.78
N GLU A 18 -36.37 -2.13 25.34
CA GLU A 18 -37.34 -2.91 26.12
C GLU A 18 -37.84 -2.15 27.35
N LEU A 19 -36.96 -1.43 28.04
CA LEU A 19 -37.35 -0.58 29.18
C LEU A 19 -38.23 0.59 28.73
N GLU A 20 -37.92 1.23 27.60
CA GLU A 20 -38.77 2.29 27.01
C GLU A 20 -40.15 1.77 26.61
N ASP A 21 -40.22 0.63 25.94
CA ASP A 21 -41.47 -0.01 25.52
C ASP A 21 -42.32 -0.44 26.73
N THR A 22 -41.69 -0.96 27.78
CA THR A 22 -42.35 -1.32 29.04
C THR A 22 -42.92 -0.09 29.74
N LEU A 23 -42.14 1.00 29.79
CA LEU A 23 -42.55 2.26 30.40
C LEU A 23 -43.75 2.88 29.66
N LEU A 24 -43.73 2.85 28.32
CA LEU A 24 -44.85 3.29 27.48
C LEU A 24 -46.10 2.43 27.71
N TYR A 25 -45.93 1.11 27.82
CA TYR A 25 -47.03 0.18 28.07
C TYR A 25 -47.69 0.41 29.44
N GLU A 26 -46.89 0.61 30.50
CA GLU A 26 -47.39 0.87 31.84
C GLU A 26 -48.14 2.21 31.93
N LEU A 27 -47.64 3.26 31.27
CA LEU A 27 -48.34 4.55 31.19
C LEU A 27 -49.66 4.44 30.42
N ALA A 28 -49.67 3.76 29.28
CA ALA A 28 -50.85 3.64 28.41
C ALA A 28 -51.98 2.82 29.03
N ASN A 29 -51.66 1.80 29.85
CA ASN A 29 -52.66 0.94 30.50
C ASN A 29 -53.05 1.39 31.91
N SER A 30 -52.44 2.47 32.42
CA SER A 30 -52.84 3.03 33.72
C SER A 30 -54.27 3.56 33.64
N THR A 31 -55.15 3.06 34.51
CA THR A 31 -56.55 3.47 34.60
C THR A 31 -56.81 4.11 35.96
N GLY A 32 -57.50 5.26 35.98
CA GLY A 32 -57.70 6.07 37.19
C GLY A 32 -56.70 7.22 37.33
N ASN A 33 -56.62 7.82 38.52
CA ASN A 33 -55.69 8.93 38.77
C ASN A 33 -54.26 8.40 38.95
N ILE A 34 -53.38 8.71 38.00
CA ILE A 34 -51.98 8.26 37.97
C ILE A 34 -51.21 8.65 39.25
N LEU A 35 -51.56 9.80 39.84
CA LEU A 35 -50.89 10.31 41.05
C LEU A 35 -51.15 9.45 42.29
N ASP A 36 -52.22 8.64 42.29
CA ASP A 36 -52.61 7.80 43.42
C ASP A 36 -52.07 6.36 43.31
N ASN A 37 -51.46 6.00 42.17
CA ASN A 37 -50.93 4.66 41.92
C ASN A 37 -49.46 4.57 42.36
N THR A 38 -49.24 4.26 43.63
CA THR A 38 -47.90 4.16 44.24
C THR A 38 -47.04 3.06 43.60
N GLU A 39 -47.61 1.92 43.19
CA GLU A 39 -46.87 0.84 42.53
C GLU A 39 -46.34 1.25 41.15
N LEU A 40 -47.15 1.98 40.38
CA LEU A 40 -46.74 2.53 39.09
C LEU A 40 -45.60 3.55 39.27
N ILE A 41 -45.68 4.43 40.28
CA ILE A 41 -44.64 5.42 40.56
C ILE A 41 -43.30 4.75 40.89
N GLU A 42 -43.29 3.72 41.75
CA GLU A 42 -42.06 2.99 42.06
C GLU A 42 -41.46 2.28 40.85
N THR A 43 -42.31 1.72 39.98
CA THR A 43 -41.87 0.98 38.80
C THR A 43 -41.28 1.93 37.76
N LEU A 44 -41.92 3.09 37.54
CA LEU A 44 -41.40 4.17 36.70
C LEU A 44 -40.04 4.68 37.19
N GLU A 45 -39.87 4.84 38.51
CA GLU A 45 -38.61 5.32 39.08
C GLU A 45 -37.49 4.29 38.92
N LYS A 46 -37.78 3.00 39.13
CA LYS A 46 -36.83 1.90 38.87
C LYS A 46 -36.45 1.79 37.39
N THR A 47 -37.43 1.88 36.48
CA THR A 47 -37.20 1.82 35.03
C THR A 47 -36.39 3.01 34.54
N LYS A 48 -36.70 4.22 35.04
CA LYS A 48 -35.94 5.44 34.75
C LYS A 48 -34.49 5.33 35.22
N MET A 49 -34.25 4.88 36.45
CA MET A 49 -32.88 4.70 36.98
C MET A 49 -32.07 3.70 36.14
N LYS A 50 -32.67 2.56 35.77
CA LYS A 50 -32.00 1.58 34.90
C LYS A 50 -31.73 2.11 33.51
N ALA A 51 -32.68 2.84 32.92
CA ALA A 51 -32.51 3.47 31.61
C ALA A 51 -31.37 4.51 31.62
N THR A 52 -31.26 5.32 32.69
CA THR A 52 -30.15 6.26 32.83
C THR A 52 -28.80 5.54 32.98
N GLU A 53 -28.72 4.47 33.77
CA GLU A 53 -27.48 3.68 33.92
C GLU A 53 -27.04 3.04 32.60
N ILE A 54 -27.99 2.47 31.84
CA ILE A 54 -27.70 1.88 30.53
C ILE A 54 -27.28 2.97 29.52
N SER A 55 -27.90 4.16 29.58
CA SER A 55 -27.55 5.29 28.73
C SER A 55 -26.11 5.77 28.98
N GLU A 56 -25.72 5.89 30.25
CA GLU A 56 -24.34 6.23 30.64
C GLU A 56 -23.33 5.19 30.14
N LYS A 57 -23.62 3.89 30.34
CA LYS A 57 -22.78 2.79 29.82
C LYS A 57 -22.64 2.79 28.29
N LEU A 58 -23.74 3.09 27.59
CA LEU A 58 -23.70 3.22 26.12
C LEU A 58 -22.84 4.40 25.68
N GLU A 59 -22.81 5.48 26.44
CA GLU A 59 -21.97 6.64 26.16
C GLU A 59 -20.48 6.33 26.40
N GLU A 60 -20.15 5.64 27.49
CA GLU A 60 -18.78 5.13 27.75
C GLU A 60 -18.32 4.12 26.68
N ALA A 61 -19.22 3.23 26.23
CA ALA A 61 -18.90 2.29 25.16
C ALA A 61 -18.64 3.02 23.83
N LYS A 62 -19.38 4.11 23.54
CA LYS A 62 -19.14 4.94 22.35
C LYS A 62 -17.78 5.63 22.38
N THR A 63 -17.38 6.21 23.51
CA THR A 63 -16.07 6.86 23.63
C THR A 63 -14.95 5.83 23.45
N THR A 64 -15.06 4.68 24.12
CA THR A 64 -14.11 3.56 23.98
C THR A 64 -14.03 3.05 22.53
N SER A 65 -15.18 2.92 21.85
CA SER A 65 -15.23 2.52 20.43
C SER A 65 -14.52 3.53 19.52
N ALA A 66 -14.68 4.82 19.80
CA ALA A 66 -13.99 5.88 19.07
C ALA A 66 -12.46 5.79 19.26
N GLU A 67 -11.99 5.57 20.49
CA GLU A 67 -10.55 5.38 20.79
C GLU A 67 -9.96 4.14 20.09
N ILE A 68 -10.70 3.03 20.08
CA ILE A 68 -10.32 1.83 19.33
C ILE A 68 -10.24 2.13 17.84
N SER A 69 -11.23 2.85 17.29
CA SER A 69 -11.25 3.23 15.88
C SER A 69 -10.05 4.09 15.49
N VAL A 70 -9.70 5.08 16.32
CA VAL A 70 -8.49 5.91 16.13
C VAL A 70 -7.24 5.04 16.12
N THR A 71 -7.12 4.13 17.09
CA THR A 71 -5.98 3.22 17.17
C THR A 71 -5.90 2.31 15.95
N CYS A 72 -7.02 1.72 15.50
CA CYS A 72 -7.08 0.88 14.30
C CYS A 72 -6.70 1.66 13.03
N GLN A 73 -7.13 2.92 12.91
CA GLN A 73 -6.79 3.76 11.77
C GLN A 73 -5.29 4.03 11.68
N ALA A 74 -4.60 4.16 12.81
CA ALA A 74 -3.15 4.34 12.82
C ALA A 74 -2.39 3.15 12.19
N TYR A 75 -2.92 1.93 12.26
CA TYR A 75 -2.33 0.73 11.63
C TYR A 75 -2.70 0.54 10.16
N ARG A 76 -3.51 1.43 9.58
CA ARG A 76 -3.93 1.34 8.17
C ARG A 76 -2.77 1.29 7.17
N PRO A 77 -1.62 1.97 7.36
CA PRO A 77 -0.45 1.83 6.47
C PRO A 77 0.10 0.40 6.41
N VAL A 78 0.17 -0.30 7.55
CA VAL A 78 0.58 -1.71 7.63
C VAL A 78 -0.41 -2.60 6.88
N ALA A 79 -1.72 -2.38 7.06
CA ALA A 79 -2.75 -3.13 6.35
C ALA A 79 -2.67 -2.92 4.84
N LYS A 80 -2.44 -1.69 4.39
CA LYS A 80 -2.22 -1.35 2.97
C LYS A 80 -0.99 -2.07 2.42
N ARG A 81 0.15 -2.02 3.13
CA ARG A 81 1.37 -2.76 2.76
C ARG A 81 1.11 -4.25 2.66
N GLY A 82 0.44 -4.83 3.66
CA GLY A 82 0.09 -6.25 3.66
C GLY A 82 -0.74 -6.64 2.44
N SER A 83 -1.79 -5.89 2.13
CA SER A 83 -2.62 -6.12 0.96
C SER A 83 -1.81 -6.12 -0.34
N ILE A 84 -0.92 -5.14 -0.53
CA ILE A 84 -0.04 -5.07 -1.70
C ILE A 84 0.84 -6.33 -1.80
N LEU A 85 1.51 -6.71 -0.71
CA LEU A 85 2.40 -7.87 -0.69
C LEU A 85 1.65 -9.18 -0.98
N PHE A 86 0.42 -9.33 -0.46
CA PHE A 86 -0.41 -10.50 -0.78
C PHE A 86 -0.70 -10.59 -2.27
N PHE A 87 -1.17 -9.52 -2.91
CA PHE A 87 -1.49 -9.54 -4.34
C PHE A 87 -0.25 -9.75 -5.21
N VAL A 88 0.89 -9.18 -4.83
CA VAL A 88 2.18 -9.43 -5.50
C VAL A 88 2.53 -10.91 -5.43
N MET A 89 2.47 -11.53 -4.25
CA MET A 89 2.75 -12.95 -4.10
C MET A 89 1.76 -13.83 -4.86
N ALA A 90 0.46 -13.53 -4.77
CA ALA A 90 -0.58 -14.30 -5.45
C ALA A 90 -0.42 -14.24 -6.99
N SER A 91 0.06 -13.11 -7.51
CA SER A 91 0.29 -12.93 -8.95
C SER A 91 1.45 -13.75 -9.51
N LEU A 92 2.31 -14.35 -8.67
CA LEU A 92 3.36 -15.26 -9.12
C LEU A 92 2.80 -16.49 -9.85
N SER A 93 1.58 -16.92 -9.52
CA SER A 93 0.89 -18.02 -10.19
C SER A 93 0.69 -17.78 -11.69
N ILE A 94 0.62 -16.52 -12.12
CA ILE A 94 0.50 -16.12 -13.53
C ILE A 94 1.79 -16.49 -14.30
N LEU A 95 2.95 -16.41 -13.65
CA LEU A 95 4.23 -16.78 -14.27
C LEU A 95 4.38 -18.30 -14.35
N ASN A 96 4.03 -19.00 -13.28
CA ASN A 96 4.08 -20.45 -13.23
C ASN A 96 3.06 -20.96 -12.20
N ASN A 97 2.22 -21.90 -12.62
CA ASN A 97 1.22 -22.56 -11.76
C ASN A 97 1.84 -23.18 -10.49
N MET A 98 3.13 -23.54 -10.49
CA MET A 98 3.84 -24.05 -9.32
C MET A 98 4.02 -23.00 -8.20
N TYR A 99 3.88 -21.72 -8.49
CA TYR A 99 4.07 -20.61 -7.52
C TYR A 99 2.78 -20.16 -6.86
N GLU A 100 1.78 -21.05 -6.81
CA GLU A 100 0.51 -20.76 -6.17
C GLU A 100 0.68 -20.63 -4.65
N LEU A 101 0.23 -19.49 -4.11
CA LEU A 101 0.27 -19.18 -2.69
C LEU A 101 -1.14 -18.85 -2.20
N SER A 102 -1.61 -19.62 -1.22
CA SER A 102 -2.93 -19.40 -0.64
C SER A 102 -2.93 -18.24 0.36
N LEU A 103 -4.10 -17.62 0.54
CA LEU A 103 -4.29 -16.60 1.58
C LEU A 103 -3.99 -17.14 2.98
N ALA A 104 -4.37 -18.39 3.26
CA ALA A 104 -4.09 -19.02 4.55
C ALA A 104 -2.59 -19.08 4.85
N LEU A 105 -1.78 -19.45 3.86
CA LEU A 105 -0.33 -19.48 3.98
C LEU A 105 0.26 -18.08 4.14
N TYR A 106 -0.22 -17.10 3.37
CA TYR A 106 0.17 -15.71 3.52
C TYR A 106 -0.12 -15.20 4.94
N MET A 107 -1.29 -15.52 5.50
CA MET A 107 -1.66 -15.10 6.86
C MET A 107 -0.71 -15.67 7.92
N VAL A 108 -0.19 -16.89 7.73
CA VAL A 108 0.84 -17.45 8.62
C VAL A 108 2.12 -16.61 8.59
N VAL A 109 2.61 -16.28 7.38
CA VAL A 109 3.81 -15.43 7.20
C VAL A 109 3.59 -14.02 7.76
N PHE A 110 2.42 -13.44 7.50
CA PHE A 110 2.02 -12.11 7.97
C PHE A 110 2.01 -12.05 9.50
N LEU A 111 1.33 -12.99 10.17
CA LEU A 111 1.27 -13.04 11.63
C LEU A 111 2.65 -13.32 12.25
N GLN A 112 3.46 -14.15 11.60
CA GLN A 112 4.83 -14.40 12.05
C GLN A 112 5.71 -13.14 11.95
N ALA A 113 5.57 -12.36 10.87
CA ALA A 113 6.27 -11.09 10.71
C ALA A 113 5.86 -10.06 11.78
N LEU A 114 4.56 -9.94 12.08
CA LEU A 114 4.07 -9.05 13.15
C LEU A 114 4.67 -9.36 14.52
N ARG A 115 4.80 -10.66 14.85
CA ARG A 115 5.40 -11.11 16.11
C ARG A 115 6.90 -10.90 16.17
N ARG A 116 7.59 -10.95 15.02
CA ARG A 116 9.05 -10.81 14.92
C ARG A 116 9.51 -9.36 14.82
N ALA A 117 8.67 -8.47 14.31
CA ALA A 117 9.02 -7.07 14.17
C ALA A 117 9.40 -6.49 15.53
N ASP A 118 10.43 -5.65 15.57
CA ASP A 118 10.95 -5.09 16.82
C ASP A 118 9.96 -4.14 17.48
N PRO A 119 9.67 -4.31 18.78
CA PRO A 119 8.78 -3.41 19.52
C PRO A 119 9.44 -2.04 19.66
N ASP A 120 8.63 -0.98 19.56
CA ASP A 120 9.05 0.40 19.79
C ASP A 120 7.94 1.12 20.57
N GLY A 121 8.32 2.07 21.43
CA GLY A 121 7.39 2.89 22.20
C GLY A 121 6.77 4.02 21.37
N ILE A 122 7.42 4.42 20.28
CA ILE A 122 6.90 5.37 19.29
C ILE A 122 6.14 4.58 18.23
N LEU A 123 4.86 4.93 18.03
CA LEU A 123 3.99 4.19 17.13
C LEU A 123 4.49 4.23 15.69
N GLU A 124 4.97 5.37 15.21
CA GLU A 124 5.48 5.55 13.86
C GLU A 124 6.66 4.60 13.58
N ASN A 125 7.65 4.57 14.48
CA ASN A 125 8.79 3.65 14.38
C ASN A 125 8.35 2.19 14.43
N ARG A 126 7.37 1.87 15.30
CA ARG A 126 6.81 0.52 15.40
C ARG A 126 6.15 0.10 14.08
N LEU A 127 5.39 0.98 13.44
CA LEU A 127 4.74 0.72 12.16
C LEU A 127 5.77 0.49 11.05
N GLU A 128 6.84 1.28 11.03
CA GLU A 128 7.95 1.11 10.09
C GLU A 128 8.67 -0.24 10.29
N ASN A 129 8.99 -0.60 11.53
CA ASN A 129 9.59 -1.90 11.86
C ASN A 129 8.71 -3.06 11.38
N ILE A 130 7.40 -2.94 11.57
CA ILE A 130 6.43 -3.92 11.08
C ILE A 130 6.45 -4.00 9.55
N ILE A 131 6.39 -2.86 8.86
CA ILE A 131 6.39 -2.80 7.38
C ILE A 131 7.66 -3.44 6.83
N ASN A 132 8.82 -3.08 7.36
CA ASN A 132 10.12 -3.59 6.92
C ASN A 132 10.24 -5.10 7.16
N THR A 133 9.88 -5.56 8.36
CA THR A 133 9.88 -6.99 8.70
C THR A 133 8.92 -7.78 7.83
N LEU A 134 7.74 -7.23 7.54
CA LEU A 134 6.73 -7.86 6.70
C LEU A 134 7.22 -7.98 5.26
N THR A 135 7.73 -6.90 4.67
CA THR A 135 8.27 -6.90 3.31
C THR A 135 9.40 -7.93 3.18
N LEU A 136 10.36 -7.94 4.10
CA LEU A 136 11.47 -8.89 4.07
C LEU A 136 11.01 -10.34 4.27
N SER A 137 10.06 -10.57 5.17
CA SER A 137 9.52 -11.92 5.45
C SER A 137 8.77 -12.47 4.25
N CYS A 138 7.88 -11.68 3.64
CA CYS A 138 7.17 -12.06 2.42
C CYS A 138 8.14 -12.33 1.26
N TYR A 139 9.11 -11.43 1.05
CA TYR A 139 10.13 -11.60 0.02
C TYR A 139 10.92 -12.89 0.21
N SER A 140 11.48 -13.09 1.41
CA SER A 140 12.29 -14.26 1.75
C SER A 140 11.49 -15.56 1.63
N TYR A 141 10.21 -15.53 2.01
CA TYR A 141 9.32 -16.68 1.90
C TYR A 141 9.09 -17.07 0.44
N SER A 142 8.72 -16.10 -0.41
CA SER A 142 8.52 -16.33 -1.84
C SER A 142 9.81 -16.77 -2.53
N CYS A 143 10.94 -16.14 -2.24
CA CYS A 143 12.24 -16.48 -2.83
C CYS A 143 12.74 -17.89 -2.47
N ARG A 144 12.22 -18.52 -1.41
CA ARG A 144 12.51 -19.94 -1.11
C ARG A 144 11.73 -20.90 -2.02
N GLY A 145 10.58 -20.47 -2.55
CA GLY A 145 9.69 -21.31 -3.35
C GLY A 145 9.83 -21.12 -4.87
N ILE A 146 10.47 -20.05 -5.33
CA ILE A 146 10.62 -19.75 -6.76
C ILE A 146 12.03 -20.06 -7.28
N PHE A 147 12.15 -20.29 -8.60
CA PHE A 147 13.44 -20.51 -9.26
C PHE A 147 14.28 -19.23 -9.25
N GLU A 148 15.61 -19.39 -9.25
CA GLU A 148 16.58 -18.29 -9.23
C GLU A 148 16.34 -17.29 -10.36
N THR A 149 16.02 -17.80 -11.56
CA THR A 149 15.74 -17.00 -12.76
C THR A 149 14.57 -16.02 -12.59
N HIS A 150 13.64 -16.30 -11.68
CA HIS A 150 12.45 -15.46 -11.44
C HIS A 150 12.58 -14.52 -10.24
N LYS A 151 13.66 -14.64 -9.43
CA LYS A 151 13.81 -13.82 -8.22
C LYS A 151 13.98 -12.34 -8.53
N LEU A 152 14.77 -11.99 -9.55
CA LEU A 152 14.95 -10.59 -9.94
C LEU A 152 13.65 -9.97 -10.45
N MET A 153 12.92 -10.69 -11.31
CA MET A 153 11.58 -10.29 -11.79
C MET A 153 10.63 -10.05 -10.62
N PHE A 154 10.57 -10.98 -9.66
CA PHE A 154 9.72 -10.84 -8.48
C PHE A 154 10.12 -9.64 -7.61
N SER A 155 11.43 -9.43 -7.40
CA SER A 155 11.95 -8.28 -6.65
C SER A 155 11.52 -6.96 -7.30
N PHE A 156 11.67 -6.87 -8.63
CA PHE A 156 11.27 -5.73 -9.42
C PHE A 156 9.75 -5.49 -9.35
N GLN A 157 8.94 -6.53 -9.52
CA GLN A 157 7.49 -6.43 -9.43
C GLN A 157 7.02 -6.02 -8.03
N MET A 158 7.64 -6.54 -6.97
CA MET A 158 7.32 -6.14 -5.59
C MET A 158 7.62 -4.67 -5.36
N ALA A 159 8.79 -4.18 -5.81
CA ALA A 159 9.15 -2.76 -5.72
C ALA A 159 8.15 -1.87 -6.47
N LEU A 160 7.79 -2.23 -7.71
CA LEU A 160 6.82 -1.46 -8.50
C LEU A 160 5.44 -1.39 -7.84
N GLN A 161 4.93 -2.50 -7.30
CA GLN A 161 3.62 -2.49 -6.64
C GLN A 161 3.63 -1.73 -5.31
N ILE A 162 4.76 -1.71 -4.61
CA ILE A 162 4.96 -0.87 -3.43
C ILE A 162 4.91 0.62 -3.83
N MET A 163 5.72 1.03 -4.80
CA MET A 163 5.75 2.42 -5.29
C MET A 163 4.39 2.86 -5.83
N ARG A 164 3.70 1.97 -6.55
CA ARG A 164 2.32 2.20 -7.01
C ARG A 164 1.37 2.39 -5.84
N GLY A 165 1.51 1.60 -4.79
CA GLY A 165 0.74 1.74 -3.57
C GLY A 165 0.97 3.08 -2.89
N GLU A 166 2.19 3.60 -2.92
CA GLU A 166 2.57 4.91 -2.35
C GLU A 166 2.16 6.09 -3.24
N GLY A 167 1.86 5.83 -4.52
CA GLY A 167 1.50 6.87 -5.49
C GLY A 167 2.72 7.51 -6.16
N GLU A 168 3.89 6.89 -6.04
CA GLU A 168 5.18 7.37 -6.57
C GLU A 168 5.49 6.79 -7.95
N LEU A 169 4.71 5.82 -8.43
CA LEU A 169 4.92 5.20 -9.73
C LEU A 169 4.17 5.94 -10.83
N ASP A 170 4.92 6.52 -11.77
CA ASP A 170 4.36 6.92 -13.05
C ASP A 170 4.20 5.72 -13.99
N ILE A 171 2.95 5.47 -14.39
CA ILE A 171 2.58 4.39 -15.30
C ILE A 171 3.12 4.66 -16.70
N THR A 172 3.22 5.92 -17.13
CA THR A 172 3.75 6.23 -18.47
C THR A 172 5.25 5.92 -18.57
N HIS A 173 6.03 6.26 -17.54
CA HIS A 173 7.42 5.84 -17.41
C HIS A 173 7.57 4.32 -17.38
N LEU A 174 6.72 3.61 -16.62
CA LEU A 174 6.78 2.14 -16.59
C LEU A 174 6.43 1.51 -17.95
N ASP A 175 5.40 2.00 -18.64
CA ASP A 175 5.02 1.50 -19.95
C ASP A 175 6.14 1.70 -20.98
N PHE A 176 6.78 2.87 -20.94
CA PHE A 176 7.97 3.11 -21.73
C PHE A 176 9.09 2.13 -21.37
N PHE A 177 9.42 1.96 -20.08
CA PHE A 177 10.48 1.03 -19.65
C PHE A 177 10.24 -0.40 -20.15
N LEU A 178 8.99 -0.87 -20.16
CA LEU A 178 8.66 -2.24 -20.59
C LEU A 178 8.62 -2.39 -22.12
N LYS A 179 8.06 -1.42 -22.85
CA LYS A 179 7.75 -1.57 -24.28
C LYS A 179 8.65 -0.76 -25.19
N GLY A 180 9.21 0.35 -24.71
CA GLY A 180 10.04 1.28 -25.48
C GLY A 180 9.22 2.03 -26.50
N ASN A 181 9.86 2.46 -27.57
CA ASN A 181 9.16 3.10 -28.66
C ASN A 181 8.62 2.05 -29.64
N LEU A 182 7.29 1.89 -29.63
CA LEU A 182 6.56 1.01 -30.53
C LEU A 182 6.20 1.67 -31.87
N SER A 183 6.57 2.94 -32.07
CA SER A 183 6.30 3.64 -33.32
C SER A 183 7.04 2.96 -34.47
N LEU A 184 6.37 2.83 -35.61
CA LEU A 184 6.97 2.37 -36.86
C LEU A 184 7.61 3.52 -37.65
N GLU A 185 7.51 4.75 -37.14
CA GLU A 185 8.15 5.91 -37.74
C GLU A 185 9.66 5.80 -37.61
N LYS A 186 10.38 6.25 -38.66
CA LYS A 186 11.85 6.33 -38.57
C LYS A 186 12.23 7.43 -37.59
N ALA A 187 13.33 7.21 -36.87
CA ALA A 187 13.94 8.22 -36.03
C ALA A 187 14.14 9.53 -36.83
N LYS A 188 13.79 10.66 -36.21
CA LYS A 188 13.86 11.98 -36.86
C LYS A 188 15.28 12.30 -37.32
N ASP A 189 16.25 11.93 -36.48
CA ASP A 189 17.69 12.10 -36.72
C ASP A 189 18.46 10.82 -36.46
N ALA A 190 19.63 10.69 -37.09
CA ALA A 190 20.58 9.59 -36.85
C ALA A 190 21.26 9.68 -35.47
N PRO A 191 21.63 8.53 -34.87
CA PRO A 191 22.39 8.49 -33.62
C PRO A 191 23.75 9.19 -33.76
N PRO A 192 24.22 9.90 -32.71
CA PRO A 192 25.55 10.49 -32.71
C PRO A 192 26.64 9.43 -32.48
N GLY A 193 27.79 9.62 -33.13
CA GLY A 193 28.97 8.78 -32.97
C GLY A 193 28.93 7.47 -33.77
N ASP A 194 30.10 6.85 -33.93
CA ASP A 194 30.26 5.63 -34.73
C ASP A 194 29.76 4.38 -33.97
N GLY A 195 28.43 4.19 -33.96
CA GLY A 195 27.80 2.89 -33.71
C GLY A 195 27.69 2.40 -32.26
N PHE A 196 27.97 3.23 -31.25
CA PHE A 196 27.80 2.81 -29.84
C PHE A 196 26.34 2.85 -29.35
N ILE A 197 25.45 3.55 -30.06
CA ILE A 197 23.99 3.53 -29.83
C ILE A 197 23.32 2.90 -31.06
N SER A 198 22.47 1.90 -30.83
CA SER A 198 21.68 1.28 -31.91
C SER A 198 20.61 2.23 -32.43
N GLU A 199 20.17 2.05 -33.69
CA GLU A 199 19.07 2.87 -34.25
C GLU A 199 17.78 2.74 -33.42
N GLN A 200 17.50 1.54 -32.90
CA GLN A 200 16.36 1.31 -32.01
C GLN A 200 16.54 2.03 -30.67
N GLY A 201 17.71 1.95 -30.04
CA GLY A 201 18.00 2.63 -28.78
C GLY A 201 17.90 4.15 -28.90
N TRP A 202 18.32 4.70 -30.05
CA TRP A 202 18.16 6.12 -30.37
C TRP A 202 16.70 6.52 -30.59
N HIS A 203 15.91 5.66 -31.23
CA HIS A 203 14.47 5.88 -31.39
C HIS A 203 13.71 5.81 -30.06
N ASP A 204 14.11 4.93 -29.15
CA ASP A 204 13.62 4.88 -27.78
C ASP A 204 13.97 6.16 -27.03
N MET A 205 15.18 6.67 -27.20
CA MET A 205 15.63 7.93 -26.60
C MET A 205 14.86 9.15 -27.12
N GLN A 206 14.52 9.19 -28.40
CA GLN A 206 13.66 10.23 -28.98
C GLN A 206 12.23 10.21 -28.42
N ARG A 207 11.73 9.05 -27.98
CA ARG A 207 10.47 8.98 -27.23
C ARG A 207 10.69 9.41 -25.78
N LEU A 208 11.78 9.00 -25.14
CA LEU A 208 12.09 9.33 -23.75
C LEU A 208 12.09 10.85 -23.51
N ILE A 209 12.67 11.65 -24.42
CA ILE A 209 12.67 13.12 -24.30
C ILE A 209 11.28 13.77 -24.32
N THR A 210 10.25 13.05 -24.78
CA THR A 210 8.86 13.54 -24.82
C THR A 210 8.06 13.19 -23.56
N LEU A 211 8.57 12.29 -22.72
CA LEU A 211 7.86 11.79 -21.53
C LEU A 211 7.97 12.74 -20.34
N GLY A 212 9.04 13.54 -20.26
CA GLY A 212 9.22 14.49 -19.16
C GLY A 212 10.35 15.48 -19.40
N ASP A 213 10.25 16.63 -18.72
CA ASP A 213 11.22 17.72 -18.81
C ASP A 213 12.62 17.28 -18.35
N GLU A 214 12.69 16.30 -17.44
CA GLU A 214 13.92 15.70 -16.94
C GLU A 214 14.79 15.02 -18.02
N PHE A 215 14.17 14.63 -19.15
CA PHE A 215 14.86 14.02 -20.29
C PHE A 215 15.06 14.96 -21.47
N SER A 216 14.46 16.16 -21.46
CA SER A 216 14.41 17.06 -22.62
C SER A 216 15.78 17.33 -23.26
N ASN A 217 16.81 17.51 -22.45
CA ASN A 217 18.18 17.81 -22.90
C ASN A 217 19.04 16.55 -23.17
N LEU A 218 18.52 15.34 -22.96
CA LEU A 218 19.32 14.11 -23.05
C LEU A 218 19.97 13.93 -24.43
N THR A 219 19.20 14.16 -25.49
CA THR A 219 19.72 14.01 -26.87
C THR A 219 20.73 15.10 -27.24
N SER A 220 20.56 16.33 -26.74
CA SER A 220 21.55 17.40 -26.95
C SER A 220 22.83 17.13 -26.18
N ASP A 221 22.72 16.68 -24.93
CA ASP A 221 23.86 16.46 -24.02
C ASP A 221 24.72 15.29 -24.50
N ILE A 222 24.10 14.26 -25.08
CA ILE A 222 24.81 13.16 -25.74
C ILE A 222 25.55 13.66 -26.99
N ARG A 223 24.92 14.53 -27.80
CA ARG A 223 25.55 15.11 -28.99
C ARG A 223 26.72 16.04 -28.65
N SER A 224 26.64 16.79 -27.55
CA SER A 224 27.72 17.69 -27.14
C SER A 224 28.92 16.95 -26.54
N ALA A 225 28.68 15.82 -25.86
CA ALA A 225 29.70 15.09 -25.11
C ALA A 225 29.84 13.63 -25.54
N VAL A 226 29.81 13.35 -26.85
CA VAL A 226 29.84 11.98 -27.41
C VAL A 226 30.98 11.14 -26.83
N GLY A 227 32.17 11.73 -26.63
CA GLY A 227 33.33 11.03 -26.07
C GLY A 227 33.12 10.55 -24.62
N GLU A 228 32.47 11.35 -23.78
CA GLU A 228 32.17 11.00 -22.38
C GLU A 228 31.12 9.90 -22.30
N TRP A 229 30.05 10.03 -23.08
CA TRP A 229 28.98 9.02 -23.15
C TRP A 229 29.47 7.69 -23.72
N ARG A 230 30.38 7.73 -24.69
CA ARG A 230 31.04 6.53 -25.21
C ARG A 230 31.94 5.90 -24.18
N ALA A 231 32.78 6.68 -23.49
CA ALA A 231 33.65 6.18 -22.44
C ALA A 231 32.85 5.52 -21.31
N TRP A 232 31.70 6.09 -20.94
CA TRP A 232 30.78 5.49 -19.97
C TRP A 232 30.12 4.22 -20.51
N TYR A 233 29.66 4.22 -21.77
CA TYR A 233 29.05 3.05 -22.40
C TYR A 233 30.00 1.85 -22.50
N ASP A 234 31.27 2.11 -22.83
CA ASP A 234 32.33 1.11 -23.01
C ASP A 234 32.81 0.49 -21.67
N LEU A 235 32.33 0.97 -20.52
CA LEU A 235 32.59 0.35 -19.22
C LEU A 235 31.96 -1.05 -19.13
N GLU A 236 32.59 -1.94 -18.36
CA GLU A 236 32.06 -3.29 -18.12
C GLU A 236 30.70 -3.26 -17.42
N ALA A 237 30.52 -2.34 -16.47
CA ALA A 237 29.30 -2.15 -15.69
C ALA A 237 28.93 -0.65 -15.62
N PRO A 238 28.36 -0.07 -16.69
CA PRO A 238 28.01 1.36 -16.74
C PRO A 238 26.99 1.76 -15.66
N GLU A 239 26.10 0.85 -15.27
CA GLU A 239 25.11 1.05 -14.21
C GLU A 239 25.72 1.22 -12.81
N SER A 240 26.98 0.83 -12.61
CA SER A 240 27.71 1.01 -11.35
C SER A 240 28.53 2.31 -11.31
N HIS A 241 28.56 3.06 -12.42
CA HIS A 241 29.33 4.29 -12.55
C HIS A 241 28.39 5.49 -12.74
N PRO A 242 28.74 6.67 -12.20
CA PRO A 242 27.90 7.85 -12.32
C PRO A 242 27.68 8.21 -13.80
N MET A 243 26.41 8.46 -14.14
CA MET A 243 26.04 8.85 -15.49
C MET A 243 26.67 10.21 -15.85
N PRO A 244 27.16 10.40 -17.10
CA PRO A 244 27.71 11.67 -17.54
C PRO A 244 26.75 12.84 -17.31
N GLN A 245 27.27 14.07 -17.25
CA GLN A 245 26.46 15.30 -17.17
C GLN A 245 25.51 15.41 -15.95
N GLY A 246 25.74 14.60 -14.90
CA GLY A 246 25.05 14.72 -13.62
C GLY A 246 23.59 14.23 -13.62
N TYR A 247 23.22 13.38 -14.58
CA TYR A 247 21.88 12.77 -14.61
C TYR A 247 21.60 11.88 -13.40
N ASP A 248 22.64 11.39 -12.73
CA ASP A 248 22.49 10.51 -11.57
C ASP A 248 21.85 11.19 -10.35
N GLU A 249 21.99 12.51 -10.21
CA GLU A 249 21.34 13.27 -9.13
C GLU A 249 19.95 13.78 -9.51
N LYS A 250 19.70 13.94 -10.81
CA LYS A 250 18.45 14.53 -11.35
C LYS A 250 17.35 13.52 -11.54
N LEU A 251 17.69 12.27 -11.89
CA LEU A 251 16.74 11.25 -12.31
C LEU A 251 16.35 10.32 -11.16
N SER A 252 15.06 9.98 -11.11
CA SER A 252 14.56 8.90 -10.25
C SER A 252 15.19 7.54 -10.62
N PRO A 253 15.22 6.54 -9.72
CA PRO A 253 15.77 5.22 -10.04
C PRO A 253 15.14 4.56 -11.28
N LEU A 254 13.82 4.70 -11.47
CA LEU A 254 13.13 4.22 -12.68
C LEU A 254 13.57 5.00 -13.93
N ALA A 255 13.69 6.32 -13.82
CA ALA A 255 14.20 7.17 -14.90
C ALA A 255 15.62 6.80 -15.34
N LYS A 256 16.52 6.51 -14.39
CA LYS A 256 17.87 6.01 -14.69
C LYS A 256 17.83 4.69 -15.46
N MET A 257 16.95 3.76 -15.05
CA MET A 257 16.75 2.49 -15.75
C MET A 257 16.21 2.69 -17.17
N MET A 258 15.33 3.68 -17.41
CA MET A 258 14.85 4.03 -18.74
C MET A 258 15.97 4.54 -19.66
N VAL A 259 16.88 5.37 -19.13
CA VAL A 259 18.04 5.85 -19.89
C VAL A 259 18.98 4.69 -20.21
N LEU A 260 19.36 3.88 -19.22
CA LEU A 260 20.21 2.69 -19.41
C LEU A 260 19.64 1.74 -20.46
N ARG A 261 18.33 1.53 -20.44
CA ARG A 261 17.64 0.72 -21.44
C ARG A 261 17.88 1.23 -22.86
N CYS A 262 17.83 2.54 -23.09
CA CYS A 262 18.06 3.12 -24.42
C CYS A 262 19.48 2.83 -24.97
N PHE A 263 20.47 2.63 -24.10
CA PHE A 263 21.83 2.27 -24.51
C PHE A 263 22.05 0.77 -24.70
N ARG A 264 21.28 -0.08 -24.02
CA ARG A 264 21.48 -1.54 -23.96
C ARG A 264 20.34 -2.34 -24.64
N VAL A 265 19.64 -1.73 -25.61
CA VAL A 265 18.59 -2.38 -26.43
C VAL A 265 19.17 -3.47 -27.33
#